data_AF-A0A957XD21-F1
#
_entry.id   AF-A0A957XD21-F1
#
_cell.length_a   1.000
_cell.length_b   1.000
_cell.length_c   1.000
_cell.angle_alpha   90.00
_cell.angle_beta   90.00
_cell.angle_gamma   90.00
#
_symmetry.space_group_name_H-M   'P 1'
#
loop_
_entity.id
_entity.type
_entity.pdbx_description
1 polymer ?
#
loop_
_entity_poly.entity_id
_entity_poly.type
_entity_poly.pdbx_seq_one_letter_code
_entity_poly.pdbx_strand_id
1 'polypeptide(L)'
;MSNYFQSTHPPYFAADFDYFRIAREKWELMLTRFKQMGIHTLTLTAPWGFHENEGGTIDLHGTTNPRRNLVGLIELCQALQTNCIIKLGPYHQNHGLLNQGLPTWLAEGSLPEAVHGWYKAVSQSLTPYQWSDGPIIALYFDSTASHREFPFPINEHLTEVKWPIWLRKQYGNVAALNAAYGTSYSSISHAIFPKVWSHEPTPVEKDAKLFLEQQSQARQTQDYNILAEAGWQIPMNPPGADTSEAPHIQSVFDFQSLEADVLSSDVFSLQQPIQISHDPVEIAGHPMWATAAPIRADGSFRRKVWSLRQTLWQYQSIDSTHFDGTVLVIEIDGGRVVMSGQDTLLKIDLPKNFSGSTCYRLRATGELIIDDQLKVSRGKLRGHYQVEDEVAQIDMLLCIVDPNKPLPDFLNTYLHHLLHAQLETLLKCKSLMEILHELLSSKLSNTPQASESKTSHSSYTLNEARQGLKDADVALRKAIRSIGGLESGFDSILGRPTPETPQPAKGPIMINPKVFDDDIRTVLYNVGDVCGQTATELEAAIKALSNSGDRENLTIEQYQQKYTHAVTAASYARQEMDHLVAQLRANIAAEKLPLVTWRIHDQIESISKRLYWGVLRS
;
A
#
# COMPACT_ATOMS: atom_id res chain seq x y z
N MET A 1 -24.41 -17.11 -1.28
CA MET A 1 -23.90 -16.55 0.01
C MET A 1 -24.10 -15.05 -0.05
N SER A 2 -24.41 -14.41 1.09
CA SER A 2 -24.39 -12.94 1.19
C SER A 2 -22.98 -12.45 0.89
N ASN A 3 -22.82 -11.39 0.11
CA ASN A 3 -21.49 -10.79 -0.10
C ASN A 3 -21.10 -9.89 1.09
N TYR A 4 -19.83 -9.48 1.17
CA TYR A 4 -19.32 -8.63 2.25
C TYR A 4 -20.26 -7.44 2.54
N PHE A 5 -20.61 -6.67 1.51
CA PHE A 5 -21.42 -5.45 1.63
C PHE A 5 -22.85 -5.68 2.14
N GLN A 6 -23.41 -6.85 1.89
CA GLN A 6 -24.72 -7.27 2.40
C GLN A 6 -24.64 -7.82 3.83
N SER A 7 -23.49 -8.37 4.22
CA SER A 7 -23.26 -8.94 5.55
C SER A 7 -22.88 -7.91 6.61
N THR A 8 -22.26 -6.80 6.21
CA THR A 8 -21.88 -5.71 7.10
C THR A 8 -22.81 -4.51 6.86
N HIS A 9 -23.40 -3.94 7.91
CA HIS A 9 -24.25 -2.76 7.75
C HIS A 9 -23.38 -1.51 7.45
N PRO A 10 -23.74 -0.66 6.47
CA PRO A 10 -23.01 0.57 6.12
C PRO A 10 -23.03 1.61 7.26
N PRO A 11 -22.15 2.63 7.27
CA PRO A 11 -21.31 3.11 6.14
C PRO A 11 -19.91 2.49 6.02
N TYR A 12 -19.36 2.53 4.80
CA TYR A 12 -17.98 2.10 4.51
C TYR A 12 -17.08 3.30 4.21
N PHE A 13 -15.92 3.35 4.85
CA PHE A 13 -14.90 4.37 4.60
C PHE A 13 -13.68 3.73 3.94
N ALA A 14 -13.46 4.09 2.68
CA ALA A 14 -12.35 3.64 1.87
C ALA A 14 -11.40 4.80 1.53
N ALA A 15 -10.10 4.51 1.42
CA ALA A 15 -9.13 5.45 0.89
C ALA A 15 -8.20 4.79 -0.13
N ASP A 16 -7.81 5.53 -1.16
CA ASP A 16 -6.79 5.07 -2.11
C ASP A 16 -5.43 4.97 -1.42
N PHE A 17 -4.77 3.83 -1.61
CA PHE A 17 -3.43 3.57 -1.08
C PHE A 17 -2.51 3.07 -2.20
N ASP A 18 -1.86 4.02 -2.86
CA ASP A 18 -0.88 3.77 -3.93
C ASP A 18 0.46 3.26 -3.35
N TYR A 19 0.45 2.04 -2.80
CA TYR A 19 1.59 1.42 -2.11
C TYR A 19 2.88 1.39 -2.95
N PHE A 20 2.76 1.25 -4.28
CA PHE A 20 3.89 1.26 -5.21
C PHE A 20 4.65 2.59 -5.24
N ARG A 21 4.06 3.67 -4.68
CA ARG A 21 4.66 5.00 -4.53
C ARG A 21 5.22 5.25 -3.12
N ILE A 22 4.92 4.38 -2.14
CA ILE A 22 5.30 4.55 -0.74
C ILE A 22 6.44 3.57 -0.42
N ALA A 23 7.49 4.05 0.26
CA ALA A 23 8.56 3.18 0.75
C ALA A 23 7.99 2.03 1.61
N ARG A 24 8.47 0.80 1.39
CA ARG A 24 7.90 -0.41 1.97
C ARG A 24 7.88 -0.38 3.50
N GLU A 25 8.88 0.24 4.13
CA GLU A 25 9.03 0.34 5.58
C GLU A 25 8.02 1.29 6.23
N LYS A 26 7.30 2.09 5.44
CA LYS A 26 6.29 3.04 5.93
C LYS A 26 4.87 2.48 5.88
N TRP A 27 4.64 1.34 5.25
CA TRP A 27 3.29 0.82 5.03
C TRP A 27 2.56 0.57 6.36
N GLU A 28 3.23 -0.07 7.31
CA GLU A 28 2.71 -0.35 8.65
C GLU A 28 2.24 0.94 9.36
N LEU A 29 3.04 2.01 9.28
CA LEU A 29 2.67 3.32 9.81
C LEU A 29 1.46 3.90 9.09
N MET A 30 1.48 3.94 7.76
CA MET A 30 0.40 4.54 6.99
C MET A 30 -0.94 3.82 7.25
N LEU A 31 -0.95 2.49 7.26
CA LEU A 31 -2.13 1.69 7.56
C LEU A 31 -2.66 1.98 8.98
N THR A 32 -1.75 2.09 9.96
CA THR A 32 -2.11 2.52 11.32
C THR A 32 -2.75 3.92 11.31
N ARG A 33 -2.19 4.87 10.56
CA ARG A 33 -2.71 6.24 10.45
C ARG A 33 -4.09 6.28 9.79
N PHE A 34 -4.33 5.47 8.76
CA PHE A 34 -5.66 5.31 8.16
C PHE A 34 -6.68 4.79 9.18
N LYS A 35 -6.33 3.76 9.96
CA LYS A 35 -7.17 3.26 11.06
C LYS A 35 -7.44 4.34 12.11
N GLN A 36 -6.44 5.12 12.49
CA GLN A 36 -6.62 6.25 13.41
C GLN A 36 -7.58 7.30 12.85
N MET A 37 -7.61 7.52 11.53
CA MET A 37 -8.58 8.39 10.87
C MET A 37 -10.01 7.81 10.81
N GLY A 38 -10.21 6.53 11.13
CA GLY A 38 -11.48 5.81 10.96
C GLY A 38 -11.62 5.11 9.60
N ILE A 39 -10.56 5.04 8.79
CA ILE A 39 -10.60 4.32 7.52
C ILE A 39 -10.36 2.84 7.79
N HIS A 40 -11.26 1.99 7.30
CA HIS A 40 -11.20 0.53 7.52
C HIS A 40 -11.10 -0.28 6.22
N THR A 41 -11.16 0.39 5.08
CA THR A 41 -10.98 -0.22 3.75
C THR A 41 -9.95 0.57 2.96
N LEU A 42 -9.06 -0.12 2.25
CA LEU A 42 -8.13 0.48 1.30
C LEU A 42 -8.53 0.12 -0.12
N THR A 43 -8.33 1.07 -1.02
CA THR A 43 -8.43 0.84 -2.46
C THR A 43 -7.01 0.75 -3.01
N LEU A 44 -6.64 -0.42 -3.54
CA LEU A 44 -5.29 -0.72 -3.98
C LEU A 44 -5.23 -0.79 -5.50
N THR A 45 -4.49 0.12 -6.12
CA THR A 45 -4.17 0.07 -7.55
C THR A 45 -3.02 -0.90 -7.79
N ALA A 46 -3.21 -1.91 -8.64
CA ALA A 46 -2.15 -2.83 -9.08
C ALA A 46 -1.74 -2.49 -10.53
N PRO A 47 -0.72 -1.65 -10.76
CA PRO A 47 -0.33 -1.26 -12.10
C PRO A 47 0.42 -2.40 -12.77
N TRP A 48 -0.13 -2.94 -13.86
CA TRP A 48 0.45 -4.09 -14.55
C TRP A 48 1.89 -3.82 -15.00
N GLY A 49 2.13 -2.70 -15.69
CA GLY A 49 3.47 -2.30 -16.13
C GLY A 49 4.46 -2.01 -14.99
N PHE A 50 3.98 -1.81 -13.75
CA PHE A 50 4.88 -1.74 -12.59
C PHE A 50 5.28 -3.14 -12.11
N HIS A 51 4.36 -4.09 -12.07
CA HIS A 51 4.61 -5.44 -11.59
C HIS A 51 5.29 -6.34 -12.62
N GLU A 52 5.13 -6.06 -13.91
CA GLU A 52 5.81 -6.79 -14.96
C GLU A 52 7.17 -6.15 -15.29
N ASN A 53 8.22 -6.97 -15.20
CA ASN A 53 9.56 -6.57 -15.60
C ASN A 53 9.74 -6.59 -17.12
N GLU A 54 10.78 -5.94 -17.63
CA GLU A 54 11.11 -5.89 -19.06
C GLU A 54 11.28 -7.29 -19.72
N GLY A 55 11.55 -8.33 -18.93
CA GLY A 55 11.60 -9.73 -19.38
C GLY A 55 10.26 -10.48 -19.34
N GLY A 56 9.13 -9.80 -19.18
CA GLY A 56 7.78 -10.41 -19.12
C GLY A 56 7.49 -11.16 -17.81
N THR A 57 8.32 -10.99 -16.78
CA THR A 57 8.16 -11.67 -15.49
C THR A 57 7.42 -10.77 -14.50
N ILE A 58 6.30 -11.27 -13.98
CA ILE A 58 5.48 -10.59 -12.98
C ILE A 58 6.06 -10.80 -11.58
N ASP A 59 6.31 -9.71 -10.86
CA ASP A 59 6.77 -9.70 -9.47
C ASP A 59 5.67 -9.11 -8.56
N LEU A 60 5.04 -9.98 -7.75
CA LEU A 60 4.02 -9.61 -6.75
C LEU A 60 4.53 -9.76 -5.30
N HIS A 61 5.76 -10.24 -5.14
CA HIS A 61 6.38 -10.52 -3.84
C HIS A 61 7.50 -9.54 -3.48
N GLY A 62 7.80 -8.60 -4.38
CA GLY A 62 8.81 -7.56 -4.18
C GLY A 62 10.24 -8.05 -4.28
N THR A 63 10.46 -9.11 -5.05
CA THR A 63 11.78 -9.71 -5.27
C THR A 63 12.74 -8.76 -6.00
N THR A 64 12.22 -7.95 -6.90
CA THR A 64 12.99 -7.00 -7.73
C THR A 64 12.89 -5.57 -7.21
N ASN A 65 11.79 -5.22 -6.56
CA ASN A 65 11.62 -3.95 -5.86
C ASN A 65 10.71 -4.19 -4.65
N PRO A 66 11.10 -3.80 -3.42
CA PRO A 66 10.27 -4.03 -2.22
C PRO A 66 8.84 -3.48 -2.32
N ARG A 67 8.62 -2.44 -3.14
CA ARG A 67 7.30 -1.83 -3.37
C ARG A 67 6.39 -2.66 -4.29
N ARG A 68 6.93 -3.66 -4.98
CA ARG A 68 6.16 -4.64 -5.79
C ARG A 68 5.54 -5.76 -4.96
N ASN A 69 5.77 -5.77 -3.64
CA ASN A 69 5.24 -6.79 -2.75
C ASN A 69 3.75 -6.58 -2.42
N LEU A 70 2.88 -6.72 -3.44
CA LEU A 70 1.43 -6.61 -3.28
C LEU A 70 0.88 -7.72 -2.39
N VAL A 71 1.40 -8.95 -2.50
CA VAL A 71 1.00 -10.07 -1.63
C VAL A 71 1.26 -9.72 -0.17
N GLY A 72 2.48 -9.25 0.13
CA GLY A 72 2.85 -8.85 1.48
C GLY A 72 2.12 -7.61 2.00
N LEU A 73 1.55 -6.76 1.13
CA LEU A 73 0.63 -5.70 1.54
C LEU A 73 -0.73 -6.28 1.93
N ILE A 74 -1.25 -7.23 1.18
CA ILE A 74 -2.54 -7.88 1.45
C ILE A 74 -2.46 -8.70 2.75
N GLU A 75 -1.35 -9.41 2.97
CA GLU A 75 -1.05 -10.06 4.25
C GLU A 75 -1.04 -9.06 5.41
N LEU A 76 -0.42 -7.89 5.21
CA LEU A 76 -0.40 -6.83 6.21
C LEU A 76 -1.81 -6.27 6.47
N CYS A 77 -2.62 -6.09 5.42
CA CYS A 77 -4.01 -5.68 5.56
C CYS A 77 -4.83 -6.71 6.35
N GLN A 78 -4.63 -8.01 6.11
CA GLN A 78 -5.26 -9.09 6.86
C GLN A 78 -4.86 -9.05 8.34
N ALA A 79 -3.57 -8.94 8.62
CA ALA A 79 -3.05 -8.85 9.98
C ALA A 79 -3.59 -7.60 10.71
N LEU A 80 -3.73 -6.48 10.02
CA LEU A 80 -4.27 -5.23 10.59
C LEU A 80 -5.81 -5.11 10.46
N GLN A 81 -6.50 -6.21 10.14
CA GLN A 81 -7.95 -6.27 9.99
C GLN A 81 -8.51 -5.12 9.12
N THR A 82 -7.81 -4.82 8.03
CA THR A 82 -8.13 -3.76 7.07
C THR A 82 -8.57 -4.38 5.77
N ASN A 83 -9.76 -4.03 5.29
CA ASN A 83 -10.27 -4.60 4.04
C ASN A 83 -9.62 -3.95 2.83
N CYS A 84 -9.66 -4.63 1.69
CA CYS A 84 -9.08 -4.17 0.43
C CYS A 84 -10.08 -4.28 -0.72
N ILE A 85 -10.12 -3.24 -1.55
CA ILE A 85 -10.71 -3.24 -2.88
C ILE A 85 -9.55 -3.18 -3.86
N ILE A 86 -9.40 -4.16 -4.74
CA ILE A 86 -8.27 -4.19 -5.68
C ILE A 86 -8.71 -3.66 -7.03
N LYS A 87 -8.07 -2.59 -7.50
CA LYS A 87 -8.11 -2.15 -8.89
C LYS A 87 -7.08 -2.98 -9.66
N LEU A 88 -7.53 -4.02 -10.38
CA LEU A 88 -6.65 -4.99 -11.04
C LEU A 88 -6.15 -4.55 -12.42
N GLY A 89 -6.73 -3.50 -12.99
CA GLY A 89 -6.42 -3.05 -14.35
C GLY A 89 -7.23 -3.85 -15.40
N PRO A 90 -6.70 -4.06 -16.62
CA PRO A 90 -5.32 -3.79 -17.03
C PRO A 90 -5.02 -2.28 -17.13
N TYR A 91 -6.05 -1.48 -17.35
CA TYR A 91 -6.00 -0.03 -17.45
C TYR A 91 -6.36 0.63 -16.12
N HIS A 92 -5.70 1.74 -15.83
CA HIS A 92 -6.03 2.60 -14.70
C HIS A 92 -6.20 4.06 -15.15
N GLN A 93 -7.29 4.73 -14.78
CA GLN A 93 -7.46 6.18 -15.01
C GLN A 93 -6.54 7.01 -14.10
N ASN A 94 -5.87 6.37 -13.12
CA ASN A 94 -5.03 7.03 -12.13
C ASN A 94 -3.95 7.88 -12.82
N HIS A 95 -4.14 9.19 -12.76
CA HIS A 95 -3.26 10.15 -13.38
C HIS A 95 -1.84 9.99 -12.81
N GLY A 96 -0.87 9.88 -13.71
CA GLY A 96 0.57 9.66 -13.48
C GLY A 96 1.03 8.25 -13.14
N LEU A 97 0.26 7.23 -13.54
CA LEU A 97 0.86 5.99 -13.98
C LEU A 97 1.34 6.15 -15.43
N LEU A 98 2.61 5.80 -15.70
CA LEU A 98 3.12 5.75 -17.07
C LEU A 98 2.24 4.79 -17.89
N ASN A 99 1.86 5.21 -19.10
CA ASN A 99 1.05 4.40 -20.00
C ASN A 99 -0.25 3.85 -19.35
N GLN A 100 -0.85 4.62 -18.42
CA GLN A 100 -2.07 4.25 -17.71
C GLN A 100 -1.96 2.91 -16.95
N GLY A 101 -0.73 2.54 -16.56
CA GLY A 101 -0.43 1.30 -15.85
C GLY A 101 -0.22 0.09 -16.77
N LEU A 102 -0.27 0.25 -18.10
CA LEU A 102 0.03 -0.82 -19.05
C LEU A 102 1.55 -0.95 -19.29
N PRO A 103 2.07 -2.17 -19.52
CA PRO A 103 3.47 -2.34 -19.93
C PRO A 103 3.77 -1.61 -21.24
N THR A 104 4.97 -1.05 -21.36
CA THR A 104 5.38 -0.28 -22.54
C THR A 104 5.47 -1.14 -23.80
N TRP A 105 5.86 -2.41 -23.66
CA TRP A 105 5.91 -3.37 -24.77
C TRP A 105 4.54 -3.69 -25.38
N LEU A 106 3.45 -3.43 -24.64
CA LEU A 106 2.09 -3.72 -25.10
C LEU A 106 1.66 -2.82 -26.26
N ALA A 107 2.33 -1.69 -26.48
CA ALA A 107 2.11 -0.81 -27.64
C ALA A 107 2.33 -1.54 -28.99
N GLU A 108 3.06 -2.65 -28.99
CA GLU A 108 3.47 -3.40 -30.19
C GLU A 108 2.79 -4.79 -30.32
N GLY A 109 1.93 -5.19 -29.37
CA GLY A 109 1.42 -6.58 -29.24
C GLY A 109 -0.10 -6.80 -29.27
N SER A 110 -0.52 -8.07 -29.30
CA SER A 110 -1.93 -8.51 -29.22
C SER A 110 -2.49 -8.37 -27.79
N LEU A 111 -3.31 -7.34 -27.58
CA LEU A 111 -3.87 -6.95 -26.27
C LEU A 111 -4.65 -8.05 -25.50
N PRO A 112 -5.44 -8.94 -26.12
CA PRO A 112 -6.28 -9.89 -25.37
C PRO A 112 -5.52 -11.02 -24.64
N GLU A 113 -4.52 -11.64 -25.29
CA GLU A 113 -3.77 -12.76 -24.70
C GLU A 113 -2.87 -12.31 -23.55
N ALA A 114 -2.25 -11.14 -23.71
CA ALA A 114 -1.41 -10.53 -22.70
C ALA A 114 -2.19 -10.21 -21.40
N VAL A 115 -3.40 -9.66 -21.53
CA VAL A 115 -4.26 -9.38 -20.36
C VAL A 115 -4.73 -10.65 -19.68
N HIS A 116 -4.99 -11.73 -20.43
CA HIS A 116 -5.28 -13.03 -19.84
C HIS A 116 -4.10 -13.54 -18.99
N GLY A 117 -2.87 -13.41 -19.50
CA GLY A 117 -1.65 -13.75 -18.76
C GLY A 117 -1.51 -12.97 -17.45
N TRP A 118 -1.72 -11.65 -17.50
CA TRP A 118 -1.74 -10.77 -16.32
C TRP A 118 -2.76 -11.23 -15.27
N TYR A 119 -4.03 -11.37 -15.67
CA TYR A 119 -5.09 -11.78 -14.73
C TYR A 119 -4.85 -13.15 -14.14
N LYS A 120 -4.36 -14.11 -14.94
CA LYS A 120 -4.02 -15.44 -14.43
C LYS A 120 -2.94 -15.37 -13.35
N ALA A 121 -1.85 -14.64 -13.60
CA ALA A 121 -0.75 -14.51 -12.65
C ALA A 121 -1.19 -13.82 -11.35
N VAL A 122 -1.94 -12.72 -11.44
CA VAL A 122 -2.42 -12.02 -10.25
C VAL A 122 -3.44 -12.85 -9.49
N SER A 123 -4.36 -13.51 -10.18
CA SER A 123 -5.37 -14.36 -9.54
C SER A 123 -4.73 -15.54 -8.79
N GLN A 124 -3.70 -16.16 -9.35
CA GLN A 124 -2.95 -17.24 -8.67
C GLN A 124 -2.36 -16.78 -7.33
N SER A 125 -1.90 -15.53 -7.25
CA SER A 125 -1.32 -14.99 -6.01
C SER A 125 -2.36 -14.42 -5.05
N LEU A 126 -3.47 -13.86 -5.53
CA LEU A 126 -4.38 -13.04 -4.70
C LEU A 126 -5.71 -13.70 -4.34
N THR A 127 -6.19 -14.68 -5.12
CA THR A 127 -7.46 -15.38 -4.82
C THR A 127 -7.49 -16.08 -3.45
N PRO A 128 -6.37 -16.55 -2.85
CA PRO A 128 -6.41 -17.09 -1.48
C PRO A 128 -6.78 -16.04 -0.40
N TYR A 129 -6.67 -14.75 -0.72
CA TYR A 129 -6.95 -13.64 0.19
C TYR A 129 -8.32 -12.98 -0.04
N GLN A 130 -9.18 -13.60 -0.84
CA GLN A 130 -10.54 -13.10 -1.04
C GLN A 130 -11.44 -13.41 0.17
N TRP A 131 -12.42 -12.55 0.40
CA TRP A 131 -13.46 -12.75 1.40
C TRP A 131 -14.25 -14.07 1.12
N SER A 132 -14.63 -14.88 2.11
CA SER A 132 -14.67 -14.60 3.56
C SER A 132 -13.38 -14.77 4.35
N ASP A 133 -12.38 -15.44 3.79
CA ASP A 133 -11.22 -15.87 4.58
C ASP A 133 -10.05 -14.86 4.53
N GLY A 134 -10.10 -13.90 3.60
CA GLY A 134 -9.13 -12.84 3.50
C GLY A 134 -9.74 -11.44 3.33
N PRO A 135 -8.88 -10.40 3.29
CA PRO A 135 -9.30 -9.00 3.35
C PRO A 135 -9.81 -8.45 2.01
N ILE A 136 -9.69 -9.17 0.89
CA ILE A 136 -10.11 -8.66 -0.42
C ILE A 136 -11.63 -8.81 -0.54
N ILE A 137 -12.35 -7.69 -0.44
CA ILE A 137 -13.80 -7.64 -0.41
C ILE A 137 -14.44 -7.32 -1.76
N ALA A 138 -13.68 -6.73 -2.69
CA ALA A 138 -14.13 -6.46 -4.05
C ALA A 138 -12.98 -6.27 -5.04
N LEU A 139 -13.29 -6.47 -6.31
CA LEU A 139 -12.45 -6.03 -7.43
C LEU A 139 -13.09 -4.82 -8.10
N TYR A 140 -12.25 -3.91 -8.60
CA TYR A 140 -12.67 -2.73 -9.33
C TYR A 140 -11.94 -2.64 -10.67
N PHE A 141 -12.68 -2.26 -11.71
CA PHE A 141 -12.20 -1.99 -13.05
C PHE A 141 -12.51 -0.54 -13.39
N ASP A 142 -11.50 0.20 -13.81
CA ASP A 142 -11.74 1.54 -14.34
C ASP A 142 -12.53 1.41 -15.65
N SER A 143 -13.79 1.84 -15.62
CA SER A 143 -14.67 1.80 -16.79
C SER A 143 -14.40 3.01 -17.69
N THR A 144 -14.39 2.79 -19.00
CA THR A 144 -14.16 3.80 -20.03
C THR A 144 -15.34 4.78 -20.22
N ALA A 145 -16.30 4.82 -19.30
CA ALA A 145 -17.61 5.45 -19.50
C ALA A 145 -17.61 6.96 -19.22
N SER A 146 -16.59 7.51 -18.56
CA SER A 146 -16.47 8.96 -18.38
C SER A 146 -15.99 9.60 -19.69
N HIS A 147 -16.95 10.22 -20.39
CA HIS A 147 -16.78 10.94 -21.64
C HIS A 147 -15.54 11.85 -21.68
N ARG A 148 -14.50 11.45 -22.43
CA ARG A 148 -13.70 12.30 -23.35
C ARG A 148 -12.52 11.56 -23.98
N GLU A 149 -12.06 10.45 -23.42
CA GLU A 149 -10.89 9.73 -23.94
C GLU A 149 -11.13 8.23 -23.85
N PHE A 150 -11.27 7.57 -25.01
CA PHE A 150 -11.19 6.12 -25.07
C PHE A 150 -9.76 5.73 -24.63
N PRO A 151 -9.58 4.86 -23.62
CA PRO A 151 -8.25 4.57 -23.06
C PRO A 151 -7.41 3.65 -23.95
N PHE A 152 -7.97 3.15 -25.04
CA PHE A 152 -7.21 2.49 -26.08
C PHE A 152 -7.00 3.47 -27.22
N PRO A 153 -5.79 3.54 -27.83
CA PRO A 153 -5.70 4.11 -29.16
C PRO A 153 -6.72 3.36 -30.02
N ILE A 154 -7.67 4.10 -30.58
CA ILE A 154 -8.62 3.58 -31.56
C ILE A 154 -7.76 3.00 -32.69
N ASN A 155 -7.56 1.68 -32.67
CA ASN A 155 -6.66 1.03 -33.60
C ASN A 155 -7.38 0.70 -34.90
N GLU A 156 -6.61 0.54 -35.97
CA GLU A 156 -7.14 0.28 -37.31
C GLU A 156 -8.00 -0.99 -37.34
N HIS A 157 -7.69 -2.00 -36.52
CA HIS A 157 -8.51 -3.19 -36.43
C HIS A 157 -9.94 -2.90 -35.94
N LEU A 158 -10.11 -2.00 -34.96
CA LEU A 158 -11.42 -1.62 -34.44
C LEU A 158 -12.22 -0.84 -35.49
N THR A 159 -11.58 0.12 -36.18
CA THR A 159 -12.26 1.06 -37.09
C THR A 159 -12.40 0.58 -38.52
N GLU A 160 -11.49 -0.26 -38.99
CA GLU A 160 -11.45 -0.72 -40.38
C GLU A 160 -11.97 -2.15 -40.54
N VAL A 161 -11.89 -2.97 -39.48
CA VAL A 161 -12.35 -4.36 -39.53
C VAL A 161 -13.65 -4.54 -38.75
N LYS A 162 -13.66 -4.24 -37.44
CA LYS A 162 -14.83 -4.51 -36.58
C LYS A 162 -16.00 -3.58 -36.87
N TRP A 163 -15.75 -2.31 -37.16
CA TRP A 163 -16.79 -1.32 -37.43
C TRP A 163 -17.66 -1.66 -38.66
N PRO A 164 -17.11 -1.97 -39.85
CA PRO A 164 -17.94 -2.38 -40.99
C PRO A 164 -18.72 -3.67 -40.76
N ILE A 165 -18.16 -4.61 -39.99
CA ILE A 165 -18.85 -5.85 -39.60
C ILE A 165 -20.05 -5.52 -38.70
N TRP A 166 -19.87 -4.62 -37.74
CA TRP A 166 -20.92 -4.17 -36.85
C TRP A 166 -22.04 -3.48 -37.64
N LEU A 167 -21.72 -2.54 -38.53
CA LEU A 167 -22.71 -1.86 -39.38
C LEU A 167 -23.51 -2.85 -40.24
N ARG A 168 -22.85 -3.87 -40.79
CA ARG A 168 -23.52 -4.94 -41.54
C ARG A 168 -24.49 -5.73 -40.65
N LYS A 169 -24.14 -5.98 -39.39
CA LYS A 169 -25.02 -6.65 -38.43
C LYS A 169 -26.23 -5.77 -38.04
N GLN A 170 -26.04 -4.46 -37.89
CA GLN A 170 -27.12 -3.54 -37.51
C GLN A 170 -28.11 -3.27 -38.64
N TYR A 171 -27.61 -3.03 -39.86
CA TYR A 171 -28.45 -2.56 -40.98
C TYR A 171 -28.77 -3.64 -42.01
N GLY A 172 -28.03 -4.76 -42.02
CA GLY A 172 -28.18 -5.87 -42.97
C GLY A 172 -27.67 -5.55 -44.38
N ASN A 173 -27.98 -4.39 -44.95
CA ASN A 173 -27.57 -3.97 -46.30
C ASN A 173 -27.31 -2.45 -46.41
N VAL A 174 -26.65 -2.04 -47.51
CA VAL A 174 -26.24 -0.63 -47.72
C VAL A 174 -27.42 0.32 -47.96
N ALA A 175 -28.55 -0.16 -48.48
CA ALA A 175 -29.73 0.68 -48.72
C ALA A 175 -30.37 1.11 -47.39
N ALA A 176 -30.46 0.21 -46.41
CA ALA A 176 -30.95 0.51 -45.07
C ALA A 176 -30.01 1.48 -44.32
N LEU A 177 -28.70 1.28 -44.43
CA LEU A 177 -27.71 2.20 -43.85
C LEU A 177 -27.81 3.60 -44.48
N ASN A 178 -27.91 3.69 -45.80
CA ASN A 178 -28.07 4.96 -46.52
C ASN A 178 -29.34 5.71 -46.12
N ALA A 179 -30.45 4.98 -45.93
CA ALA A 179 -31.70 5.56 -45.44
C ALA A 179 -31.55 6.11 -44.01
N ALA A 180 -30.82 5.42 -43.13
CA ALA A 180 -30.59 5.84 -41.75
C ALA A 180 -29.63 7.04 -41.63
N TYR A 181 -28.59 7.08 -42.46
CA TYR A 181 -27.55 8.11 -42.40
C TYR A 181 -27.81 9.30 -43.33
N GLY A 182 -28.77 9.19 -44.26
CA GLY A 182 -29.00 10.19 -45.29
C GLY A 182 -27.86 10.25 -46.33
N THR A 183 -27.28 9.10 -46.65
CA THR A 183 -26.07 8.96 -47.50
C THR A 183 -26.35 8.17 -48.78
N SER A 184 -25.36 8.08 -49.66
CA SER A 184 -25.43 7.36 -50.95
C SER A 184 -24.23 6.42 -51.15
N TYR A 185 -23.81 5.73 -50.10
CA TYR A 185 -22.71 4.77 -50.16
C TYR A 185 -23.03 3.60 -51.09
N SER A 186 -22.05 3.19 -51.90
CA SER A 186 -22.13 1.99 -52.73
C SER A 186 -21.79 0.69 -51.98
N SER A 187 -21.23 0.79 -50.77
CA SER A 187 -20.88 -0.33 -49.89
C SER A 187 -20.91 0.14 -48.44
N ILE A 188 -21.24 -0.75 -47.50
CA ILE A 188 -21.21 -0.46 -46.05
C ILE A 188 -19.81 -0.01 -45.60
N SER A 189 -18.74 -0.56 -46.19
CA SER A 189 -17.35 -0.20 -45.85
C SER A 189 -16.99 1.25 -46.19
N HIS A 190 -17.79 1.97 -46.98
CA HIS A 190 -17.57 3.40 -47.25
C HIS A 190 -18.05 4.30 -46.10
N ALA A 191 -18.85 3.78 -45.16
CA ALA A 191 -19.16 4.47 -43.92
C ALA A 191 -17.97 4.34 -42.96
N ILE A 192 -16.98 5.22 -43.09
CA ILE A 192 -15.77 5.22 -42.26
C ILE A 192 -16.09 5.62 -40.82
N PHE A 193 -15.32 5.08 -39.87
CA PHE A 193 -15.43 5.47 -38.47
C PHE A 193 -15.05 6.97 -38.29
N PRO A 194 -15.83 7.76 -37.54
CA PRO A 194 -15.59 9.19 -37.38
C PRO A 194 -14.30 9.45 -36.60
N LYS A 195 -13.46 10.37 -37.12
CA LYS A 195 -12.22 10.82 -36.46
C LYS A 195 -12.38 12.16 -35.73
N VAL A 196 -13.46 12.89 -36.02
CA VAL A 196 -13.80 14.19 -35.44
C VAL A 196 -15.21 14.08 -34.88
N TRP A 197 -15.45 14.69 -33.73
CA TRP A 197 -16.73 14.63 -33.01
C TRP A 197 -17.41 16.00 -33.01
N SER A 198 -18.62 16.04 -33.52
CA SER A 198 -19.45 17.24 -33.60
C SER A 198 -20.14 17.54 -32.27
N HIS A 199 -20.43 18.81 -31.99
CA HIS A 199 -21.23 19.22 -30.82
C HIS A 199 -22.64 18.61 -30.84
N GLU A 200 -23.23 18.51 -32.04
CA GLU A 200 -24.46 17.77 -32.29
C GLU A 200 -24.11 16.49 -33.07
N PRO A 201 -24.16 15.30 -32.45
CA PRO A 201 -23.71 14.08 -33.10
C PRO A 201 -24.59 13.70 -34.29
N THR A 202 -23.95 13.53 -35.45
CA THR A 202 -24.50 12.91 -36.65
C THR A 202 -24.94 11.46 -36.38
N PRO A 203 -25.79 10.86 -37.24
CA PRO A 203 -26.14 9.44 -37.11
C PRO A 203 -24.93 8.50 -37.05
N VAL A 204 -23.89 8.79 -37.85
CA VAL A 204 -22.63 8.02 -37.84
C VAL A 204 -21.91 8.11 -36.49
N GLU A 205 -21.87 9.31 -35.87
CA GLU A 205 -21.20 9.52 -34.58
C GLU A 205 -21.99 8.88 -33.43
N LYS A 206 -23.33 8.90 -33.49
CA LYS A 206 -24.17 8.19 -32.50
C LYS A 206 -23.92 6.69 -32.54
N ASP A 207 -23.88 6.11 -33.73
CA ASP A 207 -23.61 4.69 -33.91
C ASP A 207 -22.17 4.33 -33.57
N ALA A 208 -21.20 5.19 -33.90
CA ALA A 208 -19.81 5.01 -33.50
C ALA A 208 -19.66 4.97 -31.97
N LYS A 209 -20.38 5.86 -31.25
CA LYS A 209 -20.43 5.85 -29.79
C LYS A 209 -21.05 4.56 -29.26
N LEU A 210 -22.19 4.14 -29.80
CA LEU A 210 -22.86 2.89 -29.42
C LEU A 210 -21.99 1.65 -29.69
N PHE A 211 -21.33 1.60 -30.84
CA PHE A 211 -20.40 0.53 -31.19
C PHE A 211 -19.25 0.46 -30.19
N LEU A 212 -18.66 1.60 -29.87
CA LEU A 212 -17.57 1.71 -28.90
C LEU A 212 -18.00 1.28 -27.48
N GLU A 213 -19.20 1.67 -27.04
CA GLU A 213 -19.80 1.21 -25.78
C GLU A 213 -19.99 -0.31 -25.76
N GLN A 214 -20.50 -0.91 -26.85
CA GLN A 214 -20.66 -2.36 -26.97
C GLN A 214 -19.33 -3.11 -26.99
N GLN A 215 -18.28 -2.55 -27.61
CA GLN A 215 -16.94 -3.15 -27.58
C GLN A 215 -16.35 -3.11 -26.17
N SER A 216 -16.55 -2.00 -25.44
CA SER A 216 -16.13 -1.87 -24.04
C SER A 216 -16.85 -2.90 -23.15
N GLN A 217 -18.17 -3.01 -23.27
CA GLN A 217 -18.97 -3.98 -22.52
C GLN A 217 -18.57 -5.44 -22.84
N ALA A 218 -18.38 -5.78 -24.11
CA ALA A 218 -17.94 -7.12 -24.50
C ALA A 218 -16.55 -7.46 -23.93
N ARG A 219 -15.64 -6.49 -23.90
CA ARG A 219 -14.32 -6.67 -23.28
C ARG A 219 -14.43 -6.87 -21.78
N GLN A 220 -15.25 -6.07 -21.11
CA GLN A 220 -15.50 -6.22 -19.68
C GLN A 220 -16.08 -7.60 -19.36
N THR A 221 -17.07 -8.08 -20.13
CA THR A 221 -17.61 -9.45 -19.96
C THR A 221 -16.52 -10.51 -20.11
N GLN A 222 -15.60 -10.36 -21.07
CA GLN A 222 -14.48 -11.29 -21.22
C GLN A 222 -13.55 -11.28 -20.00
N ASP A 223 -13.17 -10.10 -19.52
CA ASP A 223 -12.32 -9.93 -18.35
C ASP A 223 -12.97 -10.55 -17.09
N TYR A 224 -14.29 -10.37 -16.93
CA TYR A 224 -15.09 -11.01 -15.88
C TYR A 224 -15.03 -12.53 -15.93
N ASN A 225 -15.24 -13.11 -17.11
CA ASN A 225 -15.19 -14.56 -17.29
C ASN A 225 -13.82 -15.12 -16.94
N ILE A 226 -12.74 -14.45 -17.36
CA ILE A 226 -11.37 -14.86 -17.05
C ILE A 226 -11.14 -14.89 -15.53
N LEU A 227 -11.61 -13.87 -14.81
CA LEU A 227 -11.42 -13.79 -13.36
C LEU A 227 -12.33 -14.78 -12.60
N ALA A 228 -13.56 -14.98 -13.06
CA ALA A 228 -14.44 -16.00 -12.51
C ALA A 228 -13.85 -17.41 -12.69
N GLU A 229 -13.34 -17.73 -13.88
CA GLU A 229 -12.61 -18.98 -14.16
C GLU A 229 -11.34 -19.13 -13.33
N ALA A 230 -10.68 -18.01 -12.99
CA ALA A 230 -9.51 -17.99 -12.12
C ALA A 230 -9.84 -18.15 -10.63
N GLY A 231 -11.12 -18.24 -10.26
CA GLY A 231 -11.58 -18.58 -8.90
C GLY A 231 -12.03 -17.41 -8.03
N TRP A 232 -12.22 -16.22 -8.60
CA TRP A 232 -12.79 -15.09 -7.85
C TRP A 232 -14.31 -15.24 -7.65
N GLN A 233 -14.77 -15.04 -6.41
CA GLN A 233 -16.18 -15.19 -5.99
C GLN A 233 -16.74 -13.93 -5.30
N ILE A 234 -15.94 -12.87 -5.20
CA ILE A 234 -16.29 -11.59 -4.58
C ILE A 234 -16.92 -10.61 -5.59
N PRO A 235 -17.63 -9.56 -5.12
CA PRO A 235 -18.16 -8.52 -5.98
C PRO A 235 -17.08 -7.87 -6.86
N MET A 236 -17.43 -7.64 -8.12
CA MET A 236 -16.59 -6.96 -9.10
C MET A 236 -17.37 -5.75 -9.63
N ASN A 237 -16.74 -4.58 -9.73
CA ASN A 237 -17.38 -3.35 -10.22
C ASN A 237 -16.62 -2.74 -11.42
N PRO A 238 -17.28 -2.28 -12.49
CA PRO A 238 -18.74 -2.24 -12.70
C PRO A 238 -19.32 -3.63 -12.93
N PRO A 239 -20.54 -3.93 -12.50
CA PRO A 239 -21.17 -5.23 -12.71
C PRO A 239 -21.05 -5.79 -14.14
N GLY A 240 -20.95 -7.11 -14.26
CA GLY A 240 -21.04 -7.79 -15.55
C GLY A 240 -22.42 -7.63 -16.18
N ALA A 241 -22.51 -7.81 -17.51
CA ALA A 241 -23.69 -7.52 -18.33
C ALA A 241 -25.02 -8.18 -17.87
N ASP A 242 -24.97 -9.27 -17.11
CA ASP A 242 -26.14 -10.02 -16.60
C ASP A 242 -26.53 -9.68 -15.15
N THR A 243 -25.88 -8.71 -14.50
CA THR A 243 -26.13 -8.40 -13.09
C THR A 243 -26.96 -7.12 -12.91
N SER A 244 -28.28 -7.23 -13.14
CA SER A 244 -29.26 -6.16 -12.86
C SER A 244 -29.45 -5.85 -11.37
N GLU A 245 -28.77 -6.58 -10.48
CA GLU A 245 -28.90 -6.50 -9.02
C GLU A 245 -27.59 -6.16 -8.29
N ALA A 246 -26.50 -5.86 -9.00
CA ALA A 246 -25.28 -5.47 -8.31
C ALA A 246 -25.47 -4.10 -7.64
N PRO A 247 -25.16 -3.96 -6.34
CA PRO A 247 -25.32 -2.69 -5.65
C PRO A 247 -24.44 -1.65 -6.33
N HIS A 248 -25.06 -0.62 -6.90
CA HIS A 248 -24.33 0.57 -7.32
C HIS A 248 -23.62 1.12 -6.09
N ILE A 249 -22.28 1.13 -6.10
CA ILE A 249 -21.48 1.84 -5.10
C ILE A 249 -21.70 3.33 -5.36
N GLN A 250 -22.79 3.88 -4.84
CA GLN A 250 -23.02 5.32 -4.81
C GLN A 250 -22.20 5.89 -3.66
N SER A 251 -21.31 6.84 -3.98
CA SER A 251 -20.70 7.68 -2.94
C SER A 251 -21.84 8.46 -2.28
N VAL A 252 -22.16 8.10 -1.04
CA VAL A 252 -23.23 8.75 -0.26
C VAL A 252 -22.82 10.17 0.15
N PHE A 253 -21.53 10.51 0.05
CA PHE A 253 -20.97 11.80 0.41
C PHE A 253 -20.06 12.32 -0.70
N ASP A 254 -20.28 13.58 -1.10
CA ASP A 254 -19.35 14.34 -1.92
C ASP A 254 -18.50 15.20 -0.98
N PHE A 255 -17.25 14.79 -0.75
CA PHE A 255 -16.32 15.55 0.08
C PHE A 255 -15.98 16.93 -0.51
N GLN A 256 -16.31 17.19 -1.78
CA GLN A 256 -16.18 18.52 -2.41
C GLN A 256 -17.14 19.55 -1.78
N SER A 257 -18.26 19.10 -1.18
CA SER A 257 -19.25 20.00 -0.57
C SER A 257 -18.82 20.59 0.79
N LEU A 258 -17.79 20.04 1.44
CA LEU A 258 -17.16 20.61 2.64
C LEU A 258 -16.28 21.84 2.32
N GLU A 259 -16.11 22.19 1.03
CA GLU A 259 -15.15 23.19 0.54
C GLU A 259 -15.75 24.60 0.30
N ALA A 260 -17.02 24.85 0.67
CA ALA A 260 -17.75 26.02 0.21
C ALA A 260 -17.22 27.40 0.67
N ASP A 261 -16.37 27.49 1.70
CA ASP A 261 -15.89 28.78 2.25
C ASP A 261 -14.38 29.07 2.06
N VAL A 262 -13.64 28.27 1.28
CA VAL A 262 -12.23 28.57 0.97
C VAL A 262 -11.98 28.42 -0.54
N LEU A 263 -12.61 29.28 -1.33
CA LEU A 263 -12.46 29.29 -2.78
C LEU A 263 -11.07 29.79 -3.22
N SER A 264 -10.27 28.89 -3.80
CA SER A 264 -9.79 29.08 -5.18
C SER A 264 -9.47 27.71 -5.79
N SER A 265 -10.20 27.36 -6.86
CA SER A 265 -9.99 26.24 -7.81
C SER A 265 -8.90 25.23 -7.46
N ASP A 266 -9.30 24.08 -6.90
CA ASP A 266 -8.82 22.75 -7.30
C ASP A 266 -9.57 21.69 -6.48
N VAL A 267 -10.45 20.98 -7.18
CA VAL A 267 -11.31 19.91 -6.66
C VAL A 267 -10.45 18.75 -6.13
N PHE A 268 -10.67 18.34 -4.87
CA PHE A 268 -10.07 17.12 -4.32
C PHE A 268 -10.68 15.87 -4.95
N SER A 269 -9.97 15.29 -5.93
CA SER A 269 -10.04 13.87 -6.25
C SER A 269 -8.82 13.20 -5.62
N LEU A 270 -9.01 12.08 -4.90
CA LEU A 270 -7.90 11.24 -4.40
C LEU A 270 -7.14 10.51 -5.52
N GLN A 271 -7.52 10.74 -6.79
CA GLN A 271 -6.76 10.35 -7.97
C GLN A 271 -5.88 11.53 -8.36
N GLN A 272 -4.53 11.45 -8.28
CA GLN A 272 -3.50 12.13 -9.11
C GLN A 272 -2.08 12.08 -8.44
N PRO A 273 -0.98 12.13 -9.22
CA PRO A 273 0.27 11.38 -8.97
C PRO A 273 1.40 12.03 -8.17
N ILE A 274 2.20 11.16 -7.56
CA ILE A 274 3.59 11.43 -7.15
C ILE A 274 4.56 10.94 -8.22
N GLN A 275 5.28 11.86 -8.88
CA GLN A 275 6.47 11.53 -9.65
C GLN A 275 7.69 11.78 -8.75
N ILE A 276 8.40 10.71 -8.35
CA ILE A 276 9.73 10.83 -7.76
C ILE A 276 10.69 10.28 -8.81
N SER A 277 11.31 11.18 -9.56
CA SER A 277 12.55 10.89 -10.27
C SER A 277 13.73 11.19 -9.35
N HIS A 278 14.77 10.37 -9.43
CA HIS A 278 15.99 10.49 -8.64
C HIS A 278 16.90 11.64 -9.18
N ASP A 279 16.59 12.89 -8.80
CA ASP A 279 17.35 14.17 -8.89
C ASP A 279 17.97 14.64 -10.24
N PRO A 280 18.22 15.95 -10.45
CA PRO A 280 17.33 17.11 -10.36
C PRO A 280 17.20 17.82 -11.72
N VAL A 281 15.99 18.20 -12.12
CA VAL A 281 15.82 19.37 -13.01
C VAL A 281 15.25 20.47 -12.13
N GLU A 282 16.01 21.56 -11.98
CA GLU A 282 15.59 22.78 -11.32
C GLU A 282 14.22 23.23 -11.84
N ILE A 283 13.17 22.98 -11.06
CA ILE A 283 11.90 23.68 -11.21
C ILE A 283 11.43 24.03 -9.80
N ALA A 284 11.55 25.31 -9.49
CA ALA A 284 11.03 25.95 -8.29
C ALA A 284 9.49 25.89 -8.26
N GLY A 285 8.95 24.71 -7.93
CA GLY A 285 7.53 24.47 -7.75
C GLY A 285 7.31 23.17 -7.00
N HIS A 286 7.18 23.25 -5.68
CA HIS A 286 6.76 22.11 -4.86
C HIS A 286 5.43 21.55 -5.40
N PRO A 287 5.27 20.22 -5.56
CA PRO A 287 4.01 19.67 -6.07
C PRO A 287 2.84 19.96 -5.10
N MET A 288 1.83 20.69 -5.58
CA MET A 288 0.64 21.13 -4.82
C MET A 288 -0.18 20.00 -4.16
N TRP A 289 -0.03 18.75 -4.58
CA TRP A 289 -0.80 17.61 -4.08
C TRP A 289 -0.21 17.01 -2.79
N ALA A 290 1.11 17.04 -2.60
CA ALA A 290 1.77 16.54 -1.37
C ALA A 290 1.46 17.46 -0.18
N THR A 291 1.31 18.75 -0.46
CA THR A 291 0.88 19.78 0.50
C THR A 291 -0.55 19.56 0.99
N ALA A 292 -1.36 18.88 0.18
CA ALA A 292 -2.76 18.62 0.41
C ALA A 292 -3.04 17.20 0.95
N ALA A 293 -2.11 16.26 1.06
CA ALA A 293 -2.40 14.95 1.67
C ALA A 293 -2.67 15.07 3.18
N PRO A 294 -3.65 14.35 3.76
CA PRO A 294 -3.94 14.45 5.20
C PRO A 294 -2.77 13.99 6.07
N ILE A 295 -1.99 13.02 5.61
CA ILE A 295 -0.79 12.51 6.28
C ILE A 295 0.43 12.98 5.48
N ARG A 296 1.46 13.49 6.17
CA ARG A 296 2.73 13.90 5.56
C ARG A 296 3.59 12.67 5.22
N ALA A 297 4.66 12.88 4.45
CA ALA A 297 5.57 11.82 4.06
C ALA A 297 6.29 11.16 5.26
N ASP A 298 6.41 11.85 6.39
CA ASP A 298 6.94 11.34 7.66
C ASP A 298 5.84 10.70 8.55
N GLY A 299 4.61 10.57 8.05
CA GLY A 299 3.51 9.99 8.82
C GLY A 299 2.90 10.90 9.89
N SER A 300 3.34 12.15 10.00
CA SER A 300 2.67 13.15 10.84
C SER A 300 1.34 13.59 10.22
N PHE A 301 0.36 13.90 11.05
CA PHE A 301 -0.95 14.41 10.65
C PHE A 301 -0.89 15.89 10.26
N ARG A 302 -1.63 16.28 9.22
CA ARG A 302 -1.97 17.69 8.97
C ARG A 302 -3.27 18.05 9.70
N ARG A 303 -3.48 19.33 10.05
CA ARG A 303 -4.68 19.79 10.80
C ARG A 303 -6.02 19.26 10.25
N LYS A 304 -6.15 19.15 8.93
CA LYS A 304 -7.37 18.63 8.31
C LYS A 304 -7.71 17.18 8.67
N VAL A 305 -6.73 16.37 9.12
CA VAL A 305 -6.96 14.99 9.58
C VAL A 305 -8.00 14.97 10.68
N TRP A 306 -7.85 15.83 11.69
CA TRP A 306 -8.73 15.82 12.85
C TRP A 306 -10.15 16.26 12.47
N SER A 307 -10.30 17.25 11.59
CA SER A 307 -11.61 17.65 11.04
C SER A 307 -12.27 16.51 10.26
N LEU A 308 -11.53 15.87 9.33
CA LEU A 308 -12.02 14.69 8.60
C LEU A 308 -12.43 13.57 9.54
N ARG A 309 -11.61 13.30 10.54
CA ARG A 309 -11.84 12.24 11.52
C ARG A 309 -13.09 12.50 12.35
N GLN A 310 -13.35 13.75 12.76
CA GLN A 310 -14.57 14.10 13.47
C GLN A 310 -15.82 13.76 12.63
N THR A 311 -15.79 14.07 11.33
CA THR A 311 -16.85 13.70 10.39
C THR A 311 -16.99 12.19 10.26
N LEU A 312 -15.89 11.48 9.99
CA LEU A 312 -15.93 10.03 9.77
C LEU A 312 -16.45 9.27 11.00
N TRP A 313 -15.99 9.65 12.20
CA TRP A 313 -16.33 8.96 13.44
C TRP A 313 -17.77 9.22 13.89
N GLN A 314 -18.34 10.38 13.57
CA GLN A 314 -19.76 10.66 13.79
C GLN A 314 -20.66 9.61 13.11
N TYR A 315 -20.28 9.15 11.93
CA TYR A 315 -21.02 8.15 11.16
C TYR A 315 -20.73 6.70 11.57
N GLN A 316 -19.65 6.45 12.32
CA GLN A 316 -19.28 5.11 12.81
C GLN A 316 -19.92 4.78 14.16
N SER A 317 -20.18 5.80 14.98
CA SER A 317 -20.62 5.65 16.36
C SER A 317 -22.03 6.25 16.53
N ILE A 318 -23.05 5.51 16.08
CA ILE A 318 -24.37 6.07 15.74
C ILE A 318 -25.22 6.48 16.96
N ASP A 319 -25.08 5.84 18.12
CA ASP A 319 -26.04 6.04 19.22
C ASP A 319 -25.55 6.93 20.38
N SER A 320 -24.24 7.16 20.51
CA SER A 320 -23.64 7.77 21.71
C SER A 320 -22.66 8.91 21.43
N THR A 321 -22.72 9.48 20.23
CA THR A 321 -21.82 10.54 19.76
C THR A 321 -22.50 11.90 19.69
N HIS A 322 -21.84 12.94 20.22
CA HIS A 322 -22.29 14.33 20.19
C HIS A 322 -21.24 15.22 19.52
N PHE A 323 -21.63 15.96 18.50
CA PHE A 323 -20.78 16.94 17.81
C PHE A 323 -21.44 18.32 17.84
N ASP A 324 -20.77 19.32 18.40
CA ASP A 324 -21.28 20.70 18.51
C ASP A 324 -20.77 21.64 17.40
N GLY A 325 -20.12 21.09 16.37
CA GLY A 325 -19.46 21.84 15.31
C GLY A 325 -17.97 22.12 15.57
N THR A 326 -17.49 21.94 16.80
CA THR A 326 -16.07 22.08 17.15
C THR A 326 -15.50 20.85 17.85
N VAL A 327 -16.22 20.33 18.85
CA VAL A 327 -15.80 19.20 19.69
C VAL A 327 -16.71 18.01 19.42
N LEU A 328 -16.06 16.86 19.17
CA LEU A 328 -16.71 15.55 19.09
C LEU A 328 -16.53 14.84 20.43
N VAL A 329 -17.63 14.38 21.02
CA VAL A 329 -17.65 13.59 22.25
C VAL A 329 -18.31 12.26 21.96
N ILE A 330 -17.61 11.16 22.24
CA ILE A 330 -18.16 9.81 22.16
C ILE A 330 -18.30 9.31 23.59
N GLU A 331 -19.54 9.00 23.98
CA GLU A 331 -19.84 8.39 25.27
C GLU A 331 -19.47 6.90 25.22
N ILE A 332 -18.69 6.46 26.21
CA ILE A 332 -18.30 5.07 26.40
C ILE A 332 -18.67 4.63 27.82
N ASP A 333 -18.86 3.33 28.05
CA ASP A 333 -19.16 2.86 29.40
C ASP A 333 -18.00 3.20 30.36
N GLY A 334 -18.32 3.87 31.46
CA GLY A 334 -17.33 4.36 32.43
C GLY A 334 -16.39 5.47 31.94
N GLY A 335 -16.69 6.17 30.83
CA GLY A 335 -15.83 7.26 30.36
C GLY A 335 -16.34 8.06 29.15
N ARG A 336 -15.46 8.90 28.60
CA ARG A 336 -15.69 9.67 27.36
C ARG A 336 -14.43 9.77 26.52
N VAL A 337 -14.60 9.74 25.21
CA VAL A 337 -13.58 10.12 24.23
C VAL A 337 -13.89 11.52 23.72
N VAL A 338 -12.88 12.38 23.66
CA VAL A 338 -13.01 13.77 23.22
C VAL A 338 -12.01 14.07 22.11
N MET A 339 -12.49 14.73 21.06
CA MET A 339 -11.71 15.08 19.88
C MET A 339 -12.07 16.47 19.37
N SER A 340 -11.09 17.20 18.83
CA SER A 340 -11.28 18.50 18.19
C SER A 340 -10.43 18.61 16.93
N GLY A 341 -10.97 19.22 15.87
CA GLY A 341 -10.25 19.55 14.64
C GLY A 341 -9.28 20.73 14.78
N GLN A 342 -9.38 21.47 15.90
CA GLN A 342 -8.62 22.68 16.17
C GLN A 342 -8.35 22.84 17.67
N ASP A 343 -7.41 23.72 18.02
CA ASP A 343 -7.16 24.04 19.42
C ASP A 343 -8.41 24.68 20.03
N THR A 344 -8.88 24.17 21.16
CA THR A 344 -10.17 24.56 21.73
C THR A 344 -10.16 24.47 23.24
N LEU A 345 -10.81 25.43 23.89
CA LEU A 345 -11.08 25.37 25.33
C LEU A 345 -12.28 24.46 25.58
N LEU A 346 -12.06 23.36 26.30
CA LEU A 346 -13.09 22.39 26.61
C LEU A 346 -13.96 22.86 27.79
N LYS A 347 -15.27 22.70 27.63
CA LYS A 347 -16.27 22.92 28.68
C LYS A 347 -17.43 21.93 28.53
N ILE A 348 -17.14 20.66 28.79
CA ILE A 348 -18.06 19.55 28.52
C ILE A 348 -18.77 19.16 29.82
N ASP A 349 -20.10 19.11 29.80
CA ASP A 349 -20.92 18.71 30.95
C ASP A 349 -20.85 17.22 31.21
N LEU A 350 -20.44 16.81 32.42
CA LEU A 350 -20.26 15.42 32.83
C LEU A 350 -21.38 14.96 33.78
N PRO A 351 -21.80 13.69 33.70
CA PRO A 351 -22.73 13.11 34.67
C PRO A 351 -22.12 13.04 36.08
N LYS A 352 -22.98 12.91 37.10
CA LYS A 352 -22.57 12.98 38.52
C LYS A 352 -21.55 11.92 38.95
N ASN A 353 -21.52 10.76 38.28
CA ASN A 353 -20.60 9.65 38.58
C ASN A 353 -19.17 9.86 38.04
N PHE A 354 -18.89 10.96 37.36
CA PHE A 354 -17.53 11.29 36.88
C PHE A 354 -16.68 12.06 37.92
N SER A 355 -17.17 12.21 39.16
CA SER A 355 -16.37 12.80 40.24
C SER A 355 -15.15 11.92 40.54
N GLY A 356 -13.95 12.40 40.21
CA GLY A 356 -12.69 11.66 40.40
C GLY A 356 -12.16 10.97 39.14
N SER A 357 -12.78 11.16 37.98
CA SER A 357 -12.25 10.66 36.71
C SER A 357 -10.84 11.18 36.44
N THR A 358 -10.02 10.31 35.86
CA THR A 358 -8.68 10.66 35.38
C THR A 358 -8.74 10.97 33.88
N CYS A 359 -8.08 12.05 33.47
CA CYS A 359 -7.99 12.44 32.07
C CYS A 359 -6.66 11.96 31.49
N TYR A 360 -6.72 11.41 30.29
CA TYR A 360 -5.58 10.91 29.56
C TYR A 360 -5.51 11.54 28.18
N ARG A 361 -4.28 11.67 27.68
CA ARG A 361 -3.97 12.04 26.31
C ARG A 361 -3.37 10.85 25.59
N LEU A 362 -4.02 10.40 24.52
CA LEU A 362 -3.43 9.48 23.57
C LEU A 362 -2.71 10.28 22.49
N ARG A 363 -1.41 10.05 22.32
CA ARG A 363 -0.60 10.65 21.26
C ARG A 363 -0.77 9.89 19.95
N ALA A 364 -0.45 10.53 18.82
CA ALA A 364 -0.46 9.88 17.51
C ALA A 364 0.46 8.64 17.47
N THR A 365 1.51 8.58 18.29
CA THR A 365 2.38 7.40 18.44
C THR A 365 1.67 6.19 19.05
N GLY A 366 0.52 6.38 19.70
CA GLY A 366 -0.17 5.40 20.53
C GLY A 366 0.19 5.50 22.01
N GLU A 367 1.10 6.38 22.41
CA GLU A 367 1.42 6.58 23.83
C GLU A 367 0.23 7.19 24.58
N LEU A 368 -0.17 6.56 25.67
CA LEU A 368 -1.24 7.04 26.53
C LEU A 368 -0.66 7.56 27.84
N ILE A 369 -0.83 8.86 28.11
CA ILE A 369 -0.31 9.52 29.31
C ILE A 369 -1.43 10.23 30.06
N ILE A 370 -1.23 10.49 31.36
CA ILE A 370 -2.14 11.36 32.13
C ILE A 370 -2.01 12.78 31.57
N ASP A 371 -3.15 13.47 31.42
CA ASP A 371 -3.19 14.87 31.00
C ASP A 371 -3.47 15.77 32.21
N ASP A 372 -2.41 16.40 32.72
CA ASP A 372 -2.47 17.28 33.90
C ASP A 372 -3.18 18.63 33.63
N GLN A 373 -3.39 18.98 32.36
CA GLN A 373 -4.05 20.24 31.97
C GLN A 373 -5.57 20.12 32.02
N LEU A 374 -6.10 18.90 31.94
CA LEU A 374 -7.51 18.60 32.01
C LEU A 374 -7.95 18.34 33.45
N LYS A 375 -9.06 18.98 33.84
CA LYS A 375 -9.61 18.85 35.19
C LYS A 375 -11.09 18.58 35.14
N VAL A 376 -11.51 17.55 35.86
CA VAL A 376 -12.92 17.30 36.15
C VAL A 376 -13.28 18.02 37.45
N SER A 377 -14.13 19.03 37.35
CA SER A 377 -14.58 19.79 38.52
C SER A 377 -16.01 20.29 38.34
N ARG A 378 -16.79 20.24 39.43
CA ARG A 378 -18.19 20.71 39.47
C ARG A 378 -19.05 20.13 38.33
N GLY A 379 -18.87 18.85 38.02
CA GLY A 379 -19.61 18.16 36.95
C GLY A 379 -19.25 18.62 35.53
N LYS A 380 -18.06 19.19 35.31
CA LYS A 380 -17.58 19.56 33.97
C LYS A 380 -16.14 19.12 33.74
N LEU A 381 -15.83 18.69 32.52
CA LEU A 381 -14.47 18.56 32.02
C LEU A 381 -14.00 19.93 31.50
N ARG A 382 -12.86 20.41 31.99
CA ARG A 382 -12.29 21.71 31.63
C ARG A 382 -10.81 21.58 31.31
N GLY A 383 -10.34 22.37 30.35
CA GLY A 383 -8.93 22.50 30.00
C GLY A 383 -8.77 22.78 28.51
N HIS A 384 -7.55 22.67 27.99
CA HIS A 384 -7.26 22.94 26.58
C HIS A 384 -7.12 21.63 25.80
N TYR A 385 -7.84 21.53 24.69
CA TYR A 385 -7.53 20.59 23.62
C TYR A 385 -6.49 21.24 22.72
N GLN A 386 -5.29 20.68 22.65
CA GLN A 386 -4.24 21.11 21.74
C GLN A 386 -3.99 20.00 20.73
N VAL A 387 -4.18 20.31 19.44
CA VAL A 387 -4.08 19.34 18.35
C VAL A 387 -2.61 18.91 18.15
N GLU A 388 -1.70 19.87 18.30
CA GLU A 388 -0.27 19.69 18.16
C GLU A 388 0.41 20.68 19.11
N ASP A 389 1.34 20.20 19.93
CA ASP A 389 2.14 21.00 20.85
C ASP A 389 3.63 20.62 20.74
N GLU A 390 4.48 21.19 21.60
CA GLU A 390 5.93 20.88 21.65
C GLU A 390 6.23 19.41 21.96
N VAL A 391 5.23 18.65 22.41
CA VAL A 391 5.39 17.33 23.00
C VAL A 391 5.01 16.21 22.03
N ALA A 392 3.91 16.37 21.26
CA ALA A 392 3.55 15.52 20.12
C ALA A 392 2.24 15.96 19.47
N GLN A 393 1.87 15.32 18.37
CA GLN A 393 0.51 15.37 17.82
C GLN A 393 -0.44 14.50 18.64
N ILE A 394 -1.63 15.03 18.96
CA ILE A 394 -2.64 14.29 19.69
C ILE A 394 -3.41 13.34 18.77
N ASP A 395 -3.74 12.16 19.27
CA ASP A 395 -4.74 11.29 18.66
C ASP A 395 -6.13 11.65 19.19
N MET A 396 -6.36 11.45 20.49
CA MET A 396 -7.60 11.80 21.19
C MET A 396 -7.36 12.03 22.68
N LEU A 397 -8.35 12.61 23.36
CA LEU A 397 -8.39 12.67 24.82
C LEU A 397 -9.38 11.65 25.37
N LEU A 398 -9.07 11.08 26.52
CA LEU A 398 -9.92 10.15 27.25
C LEU A 398 -10.22 10.72 28.64
N CYS A 399 -11.45 10.59 29.10
CA CYS A 399 -11.85 10.87 30.47
C CYS A 399 -12.45 9.60 31.07
N ILE A 400 -11.73 8.93 31.96
CA ILE A 400 -12.07 7.59 32.46
C ILE A 400 -12.39 7.67 33.96
N VAL A 401 -13.52 7.10 34.37
CA VAL A 401 -13.98 7.13 35.78
C VAL A 401 -13.10 6.26 36.68
N ASP A 402 -12.77 5.05 36.25
CA ASP A 402 -11.95 4.11 37.01
C ASP A 402 -10.94 3.42 36.06
N PRO A 403 -9.65 3.82 36.08
CA PRO A 403 -8.66 3.30 35.14
C PRO A 403 -8.27 1.84 35.40
N ASN A 404 -8.65 1.29 36.56
CA ASN A 404 -8.39 -0.11 36.92
C ASN A 404 -9.46 -1.06 36.37
N LYS A 405 -10.57 -0.53 35.83
CA LYS A 405 -11.60 -1.35 35.20
C LYS A 405 -11.23 -1.68 33.76
N PRO A 406 -11.70 -2.83 33.25
CA PRO A 406 -11.54 -3.17 31.84
C PRO A 406 -12.20 -2.10 30.94
N LEU A 407 -11.51 -1.76 29.86
CA LEU A 407 -11.94 -0.75 28.91
C LEU A 407 -13.15 -1.25 28.11
N PRO A 408 -14.08 -0.35 27.74
CA PRO A 408 -15.24 -0.68 26.93
C PRO A 408 -14.84 -1.08 25.51
N ASP A 409 -15.67 -1.90 24.85
CA ASP A 409 -15.37 -2.57 23.58
C ASP A 409 -14.79 -1.64 22.50
N PHE A 410 -15.36 -0.45 22.31
CA PHE A 410 -14.86 0.51 21.32
C PHE A 410 -13.40 0.91 21.58
N LEU A 411 -13.10 1.38 22.79
CA LEU A 411 -11.77 1.86 23.15
C LEU A 411 -10.79 0.69 23.27
N ASN A 412 -11.24 -0.45 23.82
CA ASN A 412 -10.46 -1.67 23.89
C ASN A 412 -10.04 -2.14 22.48
N THR A 413 -10.98 -2.22 21.55
CA THR A 413 -10.73 -2.59 20.15
C THR A 413 -9.74 -1.63 19.50
N TYR A 414 -9.93 -0.32 19.68
CA TYR A 414 -9.05 0.69 19.09
C TYR A 414 -7.60 0.57 19.60
N LEU A 415 -7.42 0.45 20.92
CA LEU A 415 -6.11 0.33 21.53
C LEU A 415 -5.42 -1.00 21.19
N HIS A 416 -6.18 -2.10 21.11
CA HIS A 416 -5.67 -3.38 20.62
C HIS A 416 -5.17 -3.29 19.19
N HIS A 417 -5.87 -2.58 18.28
CA HIS A 417 -5.37 -2.37 16.92
C HIS A 417 -4.01 -1.67 16.90
N LEU A 418 -3.80 -0.67 17.76
CA LEU A 418 -2.52 0.04 17.84
C LEU A 418 -1.39 -0.88 18.33
N LEU A 419 -1.65 -1.71 19.35
CA LEU A 419 -0.71 -2.71 19.87
C LEU A 419 -0.45 -3.83 18.87
N HIS A 420 -1.48 -4.30 18.18
CA HIS A 420 -1.38 -5.35 17.17
C HIS A 420 -0.48 -4.91 16.01
N ALA A 421 -0.61 -3.66 15.55
CA ALA A 421 0.31 -3.11 14.55
C ALA A 421 1.78 -3.05 15.02
N GLN A 422 2.02 -2.80 16.32
CA GLN A 422 3.37 -2.89 16.90
C GLN A 422 3.85 -4.34 16.95
N LEU A 423 3.00 -5.27 17.38
CA LEU A 423 3.30 -6.71 17.43
C LEU A 423 3.69 -7.24 16.05
N GLU A 424 2.91 -6.96 15.00
CA GLU A 424 3.21 -7.38 13.63
C GLU A 424 4.56 -6.86 13.15
N THR A 425 4.86 -5.59 13.45
CA THR A 425 6.17 -4.99 13.11
C THR A 425 7.31 -5.70 13.85
N LEU A 426 7.15 -5.97 15.14
CA LEU A 426 8.15 -6.65 15.96
C LEU A 426 8.39 -8.09 15.50
N LEU A 427 7.33 -8.85 15.21
CA LEU A 427 7.41 -10.20 14.66
C LEU A 427 8.19 -10.22 13.34
N LYS A 428 7.90 -9.26 12.45
CA LYS A 428 8.59 -9.17 11.17
C LYS A 428 10.07 -8.81 11.33
N CYS A 429 10.37 -7.84 12.19
CA CYS A 429 11.77 -7.44 12.46
C CYS A 429 12.56 -8.58 13.09
N LYS A 430 11.97 -9.28 14.08
CA LYS A 430 12.57 -10.47 14.69
C LYS A 430 12.88 -11.53 13.64
N SER A 431 11.91 -11.90 12.81
CA SER A 431 12.10 -12.91 11.77
C SER A 431 13.22 -12.53 10.78
N LEU A 432 13.30 -11.26 10.37
CA LEU A 432 14.39 -10.78 9.52
C LEU A 432 15.75 -10.85 10.22
N MET A 433 15.82 -10.50 11.51
CA MET A 433 17.04 -10.61 12.31
C MET A 433 17.48 -12.08 12.50
N GLU A 434 16.54 -13.01 12.72
CA GLU A 434 16.81 -14.45 12.83
C GLU A 434 17.36 -15.02 11.52
N ILE A 435 16.76 -14.63 10.38
CA ILE A 435 17.26 -15.01 9.05
C ILE A 435 18.69 -14.48 8.85
N LEU A 436 18.96 -13.22 9.21
CA LEU A 436 20.32 -12.67 9.13
C LEU A 436 21.28 -13.39 10.08
N HIS A 437 20.85 -13.70 11.31
CA HIS A 437 21.65 -14.46 12.28
C HIS A 437 22.01 -15.84 11.73
N GLU A 438 21.04 -16.60 11.21
CA GLU A 438 21.30 -17.94 10.66
C GLU A 438 22.27 -17.90 9.47
N LEU A 439 22.03 -16.96 8.54
CA LEU A 439 22.85 -16.81 7.34
C LEU A 439 24.29 -16.43 7.68
N LEU A 440 24.45 -15.45 8.57
CA LEU A 440 25.76 -14.90 8.91
C LEU A 440 26.50 -15.78 9.90
N SER A 441 25.81 -16.50 10.81
CA SER A 441 26.44 -17.31 11.86
C SER A 441 26.78 -18.74 11.43
N SER A 442 26.46 -19.14 10.20
CA SER A 442 26.55 -20.53 9.73
C SER A 442 27.95 -21.17 9.85
N LYS A 443 28.19 -21.81 11.01
CA LYS A 443 28.77 -23.16 11.10
C LYS A 443 27.69 -24.12 10.57
N LEU A 444 27.96 -24.85 9.49
CA LEU A 444 27.00 -25.82 8.95
C LEU A 444 26.83 -26.96 9.96
N SER A 445 25.65 -27.08 10.58
CA SER A 445 25.14 -28.34 11.08
C SER A 445 24.47 -29.10 9.93
N ASN A 446 24.68 -30.41 9.89
CA ASN A 446 24.33 -31.32 8.80
C ASN A 446 22.89 -31.18 8.28
N THR A 447 22.74 -31.04 6.96
CA THR A 447 21.46 -31.16 6.25
C THR A 447 21.08 -32.66 6.09
N PRO A 448 19.80 -33.06 6.24
CA PRO A 448 19.35 -34.37 5.78
C PRO A 448 19.40 -34.45 4.25
N GLN A 449 19.82 -35.58 3.71
CA GLN A 449 19.89 -35.88 2.27
C GLN A 449 18.55 -35.59 1.56
N ALA A 450 18.54 -34.58 0.68
CA ALA A 450 17.53 -34.47 -0.37
C ALA A 450 18.05 -35.21 -1.62
N SER A 451 17.20 -36.08 -2.17
CA SER A 451 17.46 -36.93 -3.33
C SER A 451 17.97 -36.14 -4.54
N GLU A 452 19.10 -36.57 -5.08
CA GLU A 452 19.75 -36.03 -6.28
C GLU A 452 18.81 -36.10 -7.51
N SER A 453 18.41 -34.93 -8.01
CA SER A 453 18.02 -34.78 -9.41
C SER A 453 19.16 -34.08 -10.15
N LYS A 454 19.66 -34.74 -11.20
CA LYS A 454 20.80 -34.29 -11.99
C LYS A 454 20.45 -33.06 -12.82
N THR A 455 20.94 -31.90 -12.39
CA THR A 455 21.22 -30.75 -13.26
C THR A 455 22.70 -30.37 -13.12
N SER A 456 23.37 -30.19 -14.25
CA SER A 456 24.81 -29.92 -14.33
C SER A 456 25.18 -28.58 -13.70
N HIS A 457 25.77 -28.61 -12.51
CA HIS A 457 26.44 -27.45 -11.92
C HIS A 457 27.94 -27.55 -12.13
N SER A 458 28.54 -26.54 -12.76
CA SER A 458 29.98 -26.27 -12.68
C SER A 458 30.31 -26.00 -11.21
N SER A 459 30.98 -26.93 -10.54
CA SER A 459 31.38 -26.79 -9.13
C SER A 459 32.58 -25.86 -9.02
N TYR A 460 32.35 -24.55 -8.92
CA TYR A 460 33.43 -23.62 -8.58
C TYR A 460 34.01 -23.98 -7.20
N THR A 461 35.33 -24.00 -7.10
CA THR A 461 36.01 -24.17 -5.81
C THR A 461 35.85 -22.92 -4.94
N LEU A 462 35.98 -23.06 -3.62
CA LEU A 462 35.90 -21.91 -2.70
C LEU A 462 36.96 -20.83 -3.00
N ASN A 463 38.11 -21.23 -3.56
CA ASN A 463 39.16 -20.32 -3.99
C ASN A 463 38.79 -19.57 -5.28
N GLU A 464 38.15 -20.24 -6.24
CA GLU A 464 37.63 -19.59 -7.46
C GLU A 464 36.51 -18.60 -7.13
N ALA A 465 35.62 -18.94 -6.19
CA ALA A 465 34.59 -18.04 -5.70
C ALA A 465 35.19 -16.80 -5.01
N ARG A 466 36.24 -16.97 -4.20
CA ARG A 466 37.01 -15.87 -3.58
C ARG A 466 37.62 -14.95 -4.61
N GLN A 467 38.26 -15.53 -5.63
CA GLN A 467 38.92 -14.75 -6.67
C GLN A 467 37.90 -13.98 -7.51
N GLY A 468 36.82 -14.64 -7.96
CA GLY A 468 35.76 -13.99 -8.71
C GLY A 468 35.09 -12.85 -7.94
N LEU A 469 34.94 -12.98 -6.62
CA LEU A 469 34.40 -11.92 -5.78
C LEU A 469 35.35 -10.72 -5.64
N LYS A 470 36.67 -10.98 -5.51
CA LYS A 470 37.70 -9.92 -5.53
C LYS A 470 37.70 -9.18 -6.86
N ASP A 471 37.64 -9.91 -7.97
CA ASP A 471 37.65 -9.34 -9.32
C ASP A 471 36.39 -8.49 -9.57
N ALA A 472 35.22 -8.97 -9.12
CA ALA A 472 33.96 -8.23 -9.21
C ALA A 472 33.98 -6.94 -8.37
N ASP A 473 34.54 -6.97 -7.15
CA ASP A 473 34.66 -5.77 -6.31
C ASP A 473 35.61 -4.72 -6.92
N VAL A 474 36.74 -5.16 -7.46
CA VAL A 474 37.69 -4.28 -8.18
C VAL A 474 37.03 -3.66 -9.40
N ALA A 475 36.30 -4.44 -10.19
CA ALA A 475 35.57 -3.95 -11.36
C ALA A 475 34.51 -2.92 -10.97
N LEU A 476 33.74 -3.18 -9.91
CA LEU A 476 32.70 -2.27 -9.42
C LEU A 476 33.29 -0.96 -8.89
N ARG A 477 34.38 -1.01 -8.11
CA ARG A 477 35.10 0.20 -7.66
C ARG A 477 35.72 0.98 -8.80
N LYS A 478 36.24 0.28 -9.82
CA LYS A 478 36.75 0.92 -11.05
C LYS A 478 35.62 1.63 -11.79
N ALA A 479 34.46 0.98 -11.93
CA ALA A 479 33.27 1.59 -12.50
C ALA A 479 32.86 2.85 -11.71
N ILE A 480 32.69 2.76 -10.39
CA ILE A 480 32.35 3.92 -9.54
C ILE A 480 33.35 5.07 -9.70
N ARG A 481 34.66 4.79 -9.73
CA ARG A 481 35.70 5.82 -9.94
C ARG A 481 35.70 6.42 -11.34
N SER A 482 35.34 5.63 -12.36
CA SER A 482 35.22 6.12 -13.74
C SER A 482 33.93 6.91 -13.97
N ILE A 483 32.94 6.76 -13.09
CA ILE A 483 31.60 7.30 -13.28
C ILE A 483 31.35 8.45 -12.29
N GLY A 484 31.89 9.62 -12.60
CA GLY A 484 31.32 10.93 -12.24
C GLY A 484 30.21 11.38 -13.20
N GLY A 485 29.53 10.44 -13.88
CA GLY A 485 28.50 10.67 -14.89
C GLY A 485 27.69 9.39 -15.11
N LEU A 486 26.85 9.06 -14.11
CA LEU A 486 26.04 7.85 -14.06
C LEU A 486 24.77 8.05 -14.87
N GLU A 487 24.69 7.41 -16.04
CA GLU A 487 23.45 6.75 -16.53
C GLU A 487 23.70 6.04 -17.87
N SER A 488 24.61 6.53 -18.73
CA SER A 488 24.91 5.87 -20.02
C SER A 488 25.90 4.69 -19.94
N GLY A 489 26.59 4.53 -18.81
CA GLY A 489 27.65 3.52 -18.63
C GLY A 489 27.15 2.08 -18.42
N PHE A 490 25.87 1.89 -18.07
CA PHE A 490 25.32 0.57 -17.78
C PHE A 490 25.09 -0.27 -19.05
N ASP A 491 24.72 0.35 -20.16
CA ASP A 491 24.42 -0.37 -21.41
C ASP A 491 25.68 -0.69 -22.24
N SER A 492 26.69 0.18 -22.19
CA SER A 492 27.90 0.02 -22.99
C SER A 492 28.84 -1.08 -22.47
N ILE A 493 28.78 -1.44 -21.19
CA ILE A 493 29.67 -2.45 -20.59
C ILE A 493 29.13 -3.88 -20.79
N LEU A 494 27.84 -4.05 -21.12
CA LEU A 494 27.25 -5.38 -21.29
C LEU A 494 27.47 -6.02 -22.66
N GLY A 495 27.99 -5.30 -23.67
CA GLY A 495 28.52 -5.86 -24.91
C GLY A 495 27.79 -7.09 -25.46
N ARG A 496 26.46 -7.09 -25.54
CA ARG A 496 25.69 -8.24 -26.05
C ARG A 496 25.45 -8.08 -27.56
N PRO A 497 25.91 -9.01 -28.41
CA PRO A 497 25.09 -9.50 -29.50
C PRO A 497 24.07 -10.52 -28.94
N THR A 498 22.80 -10.39 -29.29
CA THR A 498 21.75 -11.43 -29.14
C THR A 498 22.22 -12.73 -29.83
N PRO A 499 21.97 -13.96 -29.31
CA PRO A 499 20.63 -14.42 -28.89
C PRO A 499 20.57 -15.38 -27.66
N GLU A 500 19.32 -15.68 -27.26
CA GLU A 500 18.82 -16.72 -26.33
C GLU A 500 19.18 -16.61 -24.83
N THR A 501 18.26 -15.96 -24.11
CA THR A 501 17.86 -16.12 -22.69
C THR A 501 18.80 -16.88 -21.74
N PRO A 502 19.47 -16.17 -20.81
CA PRO A 502 19.77 -16.66 -19.49
C PRO A 502 18.70 -16.15 -18.51
N GLN A 503 17.98 -17.08 -17.88
CA GLN A 503 17.06 -16.78 -16.78
C GLN A 503 17.81 -16.00 -15.67
N PRO A 504 17.22 -14.94 -15.09
CA PRO A 504 17.77 -14.32 -13.90
C PRO A 504 17.75 -15.32 -12.74
N ALA A 505 18.86 -15.38 -12.01
CA ALA A 505 18.97 -16.18 -10.78
C ALA A 505 17.81 -15.82 -9.84
N LYS A 506 17.02 -16.83 -9.49
CA LYS A 506 15.88 -16.75 -8.57
C LYS A 506 16.38 -16.55 -7.14
N GLY A 507 15.86 -15.54 -6.46
CA GLY A 507 15.97 -15.34 -5.00
C GLY A 507 17.04 -14.33 -4.56
N PRO A 508 16.94 -13.80 -3.31
CA PRO A 508 17.97 -12.95 -2.75
C PRO A 508 19.26 -13.78 -2.61
N ILE A 509 20.26 -13.48 -3.43
CA ILE A 509 21.60 -14.04 -3.27
C ILE A 509 22.17 -13.44 -1.98
N MET A 510 21.99 -14.17 -0.88
CA MET A 510 22.55 -13.85 0.42
C MET A 510 23.97 -14.40 0.52
N ILE A 511 24.88 -13.56 0.98
CA ILE A 511 26.31 -13.82 0.88
C ILE A 511 26.74 -14.71 2.04
N ASN A 512 27.31 -15.88 1.74
CA ASN A 512 27.86 -16.76 2.78
C ASN A 512 29.21 -16.21 3.29
N PRO A 513 29.38 -15.90 4.59
CA PRO A 513 30.61 -15.31 5.10
C PRO A 513 31.88 -16.14 4.84
N LYS A 514 31.77 -17.46 4.63
CA LYS A 514 32.91 -18.35 4.35
C LYS A 514 33.66 -18.02 3.07
N VAL A 515 33.01 -17.36 2.12
CA VAL A 515 33.62 -16.92 0.87
C VAL A 515 34.58 -15.74 1.06
N PHE A 516 34.63 -15.13 2.25
CA PHE A 516 35.53 -14.03 2.56
C PHE A 516 36.74 -14.46 3.40
N ASP A 517 37.77 -13.62 3.39
CA ASP A 517 38.96 -13.73 4.25
C ASP A 517 38.59 -13.49 5.73
N ASP A 518 39.45 -13.89 6.66
CA ASP A 518 39.10 -14.01 8.10
C ASP A 518 38.68 -12.69 8.77
N ASP A 519 39.25 -11.55 8.37
CA ASP A 519 38.90 -10.24 8.93
C ASP A 519 37.46 -9.82 8.54
N ILE A 520 37.11 -9.94 7.26
CA ILE A 520 35.75 -9.65 6.75
C ILE A 520 34.76 -10.62 7.40
N ARG A 521 35.14 -11.90 7.49
CA ARG A 521 34.29 -12.93 8.07
C ARG A 521 33.98 -12.64 9.54
N THR A 522 34.97 -12.19 10.31
CA THR A 522 34.79 -11.78 11.71
C THR A 522 33.76 -10.65 11.85
N VAL A 523 33.84 -9.63 10.99
CA VAL A 523 32.87 -8.53 11.00
C VAL A 523 31.45 -9.03 10.70
N LEU A 524 31.30 -9.88 9.69
CA LEU A 524 29.99 -10.44 9.33
C LEU A 524 29.43 -11.38 10.40
N TYR A 525 30.27 -12.16 11.09
CA TYR A 525 29.84 -12.96 12.24
C TYR A 525 29.34 -12.08 13.39
N ASN A 526 30.05 -10.99 13.71
CA ASN A 526 29.58 -10.05 14.74
C ASN A 526 28.22 -9.44 14.39
N VAL A 527 27.98 -9.08 13.13
CA VAL A 527 26.66 -8.63 12.65
C VAL A 527 25.60 -9.70 12.91
N GLY A 528 25.88 -10.96 12.56
CA GLY A 528 24.99 -12.09 12.81
C GLY A 528 24.69 -12.30 14.30
N ASP A 529 25.70 -12.24 15.15
CA ASP A 529 25.57 -12.40 16.61
C ASP A 529 24.72 -11.29 17.23
N VAL A 530 24.95 -10.02 16.85
CA VAL A 530 24.13 -8.89 17.30
C VAL A 530 22.68 -9.07 16.85
N CYS A 531 22.42 -9.42 15.58
CA CYS A 531 21.06 -9.70 15.12
C CYS A 531 20.40 -10.83 15.93
N GLY A 532 21.12 -11.90 16.25
CA GLY A 532 20.61 -13.01 17.07
C GLY A 532 20.26 -12.58 18.49
N GLN A 533 21.16 -11.85 19.16
CA GLN A 533 20.92 -11.34 20.51
C GLN A 533 19.75 -10.36 20.54
N THR A 534 19.70 -9.41 19.62
CA THR A 534 18.60 -8.44 19.53
C THR A 534 17.27 -9.14 19.24
N ALA A 535 17.24 -10.18 18.40
CA ALA A 535 16.03 -10.97 18.13
C ALA A 535 15.50 -11.64 19.40
N THR A 536 16.37 -12.18 20.26
CA THR A 536 16.00 -12.75 21.56
C THR A 536 15.41 -11.69 22.50
N GLU A 537 16.00 -10.49 22.55
CA GLU A 537 15.46 -9.39 23.38
C GLU A 537 14.05 -8.96 22.93
N LEU A 538 13.75 -9.01 21.62
CA LEU A 538 12.40 -8.74 21.12
C LEU A 538 11.36 -9.77 21.58
N GLU A 539 11.75 -11.01 21.92
CA GLU A 539 10.81 -12.07 22.30
C GLU A 539 9.98 -11.73 23.53
N ALA A 540 10.59 -11.08 24.53
CA ALA A 540 9.89 -10.71 25.75
C ALA A 540 8.75 -9.70 25.46
N ALA A 541 9.02 -8.69 24.63
CA ALA A 541 8.02 -7.72 24.20
C ALA A 541 6.93 -8.36 23.33
N ILE A 542 7.31 -9.22 22.38
CA ILE A 542 6.37 -9.97 21.54
C ILE A 542 5.44 -10.82 22.42
N LYS A 543 5.98 -11.58 23.37
CA LYS A 543 5.19 -12.42 24.28
C LYS A 543 4.22 -11.59 25.14
N ALA A 544 4.66 -10.43 25.64
CA ALA A 544 3.81 -9.54 26.41
C ALA A 544 2.61 -9.01 25.58
N LEU A 545 2.84 -8.74 24.29
CA LEU A 545 1.81 -8.33 23.35
C LEU A 545 0.91 -9.51 22.90
N SER A 546 1.46 -10.68 22.60
CA SER A 546 0.70 -11.85 22.12
C SER A 546 -0.20 -12.50 23.17
N ASN A 547 0.10 -12.33 24.48
CA ASN A 547 -0.73 -12.90 25.54
C ASN A 547 -2.13 -12.27 25.63
N SER A 548 -2.39 -11.14 24.97
CA SER A 548 -3.77 -10.70 24.74
C SER A 548 -4.33 -11.48 23.57
N GLY A 549 -5.17 -12.48 23.84
CA GLY A 549 -6.12 -12.89 22.82
C GLY A 549 -6.99 -11.69 22.45
N ASP A 550 -7.51 -11.65 21.21
CA ASP A 550 -8.40 -10.59 20.68
C ASP A 550 -9.68 -10.31 21.52
N ARG A 551 -9.82 -10.92 22.70
CA ARG A 551 -10.96 -10.85 23.62
C ARG A 551 -10.60 -10.42 25.05
N GLU A 552 -9.35 -10.10 25.36
CA GLU A 552 -9.02 -9.54 26.67
C GLU A 552 -9.42 -8.05 26.73
N ASN A 553 -10.23 -7.67 27.72
CA ASN A 553 -10.53 -6.26 27.95
C ASN A 553 -9.39 -5.64 28.77
N LEU A 554 -8.56 -4.83 28.12
CA LEU A 554 -7.42 -4.16 28.73
C LEU A 554 -7.86 -3.16 29.78
N THR A 555 -7.09 -2.98 30.85
CA THR A 555 -7.13 -1.76 31.67
C THR A 555 -6.19 -0.70 31.09
N ILE A 556 -6.27 0.55 31.58
CA ILE A 556 -5.34 1.61 31.16
C ILE A 556 -3.89 1.23 31.50
N GLU A 557 -3.65 0.71 32.70
CA GLU A 557 -2.32 0.29 33.17
C GLU A 557 -1.75 -0.83 32.30
N GLN A 558 -2.57 -1.84 31.97
CA GLN A 558 -2.14 -2.94 31.10
C GLN A 558 -1.76 -2.45 29.70
N TYR A 559 -2.54 -1.53 29.12
CA TYR A 559 -2.20 -0.92 27.83
C TYR A 559 -0.86 -0.16 27.90
N GLN A 560 -0.69 0.70 28.90
CA GLN A 560 0.53 1.49 29.08
C GLN A 560 1.76 0.59 29.27
N GLN A 561 1.65 -0.47 30.06
CA GLN A 561 2.72 -1.43 30.27
C GLN A 561 3.10 -2.14 28.97
N LYS A 562 2.12 -2.65 28.22
CA LYS A 562 2.33 -3.31 26.92
C LYS A 562 2.98 -2.37 25.90
N TYR A 563 2.47 -1.15 25.77
CA TYR A 563 3.03 -0.12 24.90
C TYR A 563 4.49 0.20 25.27
N THR A 564 4.75 0.41 26.56
CA THR A 564 6.10 0.75 27.07
C THR A 564 7.09 -0.37 26.80
N HIS A 565 6.70 -1.64 27.03
CA HIS A 565 7.54 -2.78 26.71
C HIS A 565 7.87 -2.83 25.21
N ALA A 566 6.88 -2.64 24.34
CA ALA A 566 7.07 -2.64 22.89
C ALA A 566 8.04 -1.54 22.42
N VAL A 567 7.82 -0.29 22.88
CA VAL A 567 8.64 0.86 22.51
C VAL A 567 10.06 0.76 23.06
N THR A 568 10.23 0.27 24.29
CA THR A 568 11.55 0.09 24.90
C THR A 568 12.36 -0.95 24.12
N ALA A 569 11.77 -2.11 23.83
CA ALA A 569 12.43 -3.16 23.07
C ALA A 569 12.76 -2.70 21.63
N ALA A 570 11.84 -2.01 20.96
CA ALA A 570 12.08 -1.46 19.62
C ALA A 570 13.16 -0.37 19.61
N SER A 571 13.22 0.47 20.64
CA SER A 571 14.24 1.53 20.76
C SER A 571 15.63 0.93 20.91
N TYR A 572 15.78 -0.05 21.79
CA TYR A 572 17.03 -0.81 21.96
C TYR A 572 17.43 -1.50 20.67
N ALA A 573 16.51 -2.26 20.06
CA ALA A 573 16.79 -2.98 18.83
C ALA A 573 17.18 -2.05 17.68
N ARG A 574 16.52 -0.90 17.55
CA ARG A 574 16.86 0.11 16.54
C ARG A 574 18.26 0.67 16.77
N GLN A 575 18.62 0.99 18.02
CA GLN A 575 19.95 1.50 18.35
C GLN A 575 21.05 0.54 17.92
N GLU A 576 20.87 -0.76 18.16
CA GLU A 576 21.80 -1.80 17.70
C GLU A 576 21.88 -1.86 16.16
N MET A 577 20.74 -1.82 15.47
CA MET A 577 20.73 -1.82 14.00
C MET A 577 21.38 -0.57 13.40
N ASP A 578 21.14 0.60 13.98
CA ASP A 578 21.77 1.87 13.57
C ASP A 578 23.28 1.84 13.80
N HIS A 579 23.74 1.22 14.90
CA HIS A 579 25.16 1.01 15.15
C HIS A 579 25.80 0.12 14.09
N LEU A 580 25.17 -1.02 13.76
CA LEU A 580 25.65 -1.91 12.70
C LEU A 580 25.67 -1.23 11.32
N VAL A 581 24.64 -0.44 10.98
CA VAL A 581 24.58 0.35 9.75
C VAL A 581 25.77 1.32 9.68
N ALA A 582 26.05 2.06 10.74
CA ALA A 582 27.16 2.99 10.79
C ALA A 582 28.52 2.27 10.64
N GLN A 583 28.70 1.14 11.33
CA GLN A 583 29.91 0.31 11.21
C GLN A 583 30.12 -0.22 9.80
N LEU A 584 29.07 -0.77 9.16
CA LEU A 584 29.14 -1.29 7.80
C LEU A 584 29.47 -0.18 6.80
N ARG A 585 28.82 0.98 6.89
CA ARG A 585 29.13 2.15 6.05
C ARG A 585 30.59 2.57 6.18
N ALA A 586 31.10 2.71 7.41
CA ALA A 586 32.47 3.11 7.68
C ALA A 586 33.48 2.09 7.11
N ASN A 587 33.23 0.79 7.29
CA ASN A 587 34.11 -0.26 6.79
C ASN A 587 34.08 -0.39 5.26
N ILE A 588 32.93 -0.23 4.62
CA ILE A 588 32.83 -0.21 3.15
C ILE A 588 33.55 1.01 2.56
N ALA A 589 33.33 2.19 3.15
CA ALA A 589 33.98 3.43 2.73
C ALA A 589 35.51 3.39 2.89
N ALA A 590 36.00 2.74 3.96
CA ALA A 590 37.42 2.50 4.18
C ALA A 590 38.00 1.32 3.36
N GLU A 591 37.22 0.76 2.42
CA GLU A 591 37.58 -0.40 1.58
C GLU A 591 37.95 -1.67 2.37
N LYS A 592 37.54 -1.76 3.65
CA LYS A 592 37.74 -2.96 4.50
C LYS A 592 36.70 -4.04 4.23
N LEU A 593 35.52 -3.66 3.72
CA LEU A 593 34.48 -4.58 3.27
C LEU A 593 34.23 -4.39 1.76
N PRO A 594 33.95 -5.49 1.03
CA PRO A 594 33.60 -5.42 -0.38
C PRO A 594 32.21 -4.83 -0.57
N LEU A 595 31.97 -4.14 -1.68
CA LEU A 595 30.72 -3.41 -1.95
C LEU A 595 29.48 -4.32 -1.94
N VAL A 596 29.64 -5.61 -2.20
CA VAL A 596 28.55 -6.58 -2.11
C VAL A 596 27.89 -6.60 -0.71
N THR A 597 28.61 -6.23 0.35
CA THR A 597 28.07 -6.16 1.72
C THR A 597 27.05 -5.03 1.92
N TRP A 598 26.89 -4.10 0.96
CA TRP A 598 25.75 -3.18 0.94
C TRP A 598 24.41 -3.91 1.03
N ARG A 599 24.31 -5.13 0.49
CA ARG A 599 23.10 -5.95 0.62
C ARG A 599 22.74 -6.29 2.06
N ILE A 600 23.74 -6.56 2.90
CA ILE A 600 23.54 -6.84 4.33
C ILE A 600 23.17 -5.54 5.05
N HIS A 601 23.89 -4.45 4.75
CA HIS A 601 23.55 -3.12 5.24
C HIS A 601 22.10 -2.75 4.95
N ASP A 602 21.62 -2.93 3.72
CA ASP A 602 20.28 -2.50 3.30
C ASP A 602 19.18 -3.29 4.03
N GLN A 603 19.42 -4.57 4.34
CA GLN A 603 18.51 -5.36 5.17
C GLN A 603 18.45 -4.83 6.61
N ILE A 604 19.61 -4.55 7.22
CA ILE A 604 19.70 -4.01 8.59
C ILE A 604 19.07 -2.62 8.66
N GLU A 605 19.34 -1.77 7.66
CA GLU A 605 18.73 -0.45 7.58
C GLU A 605 17.20 -0.54 7.39
N SER A 606 16.71 -1.49 6.59
CA SER A 606 15.26 -1.74 6.46
C SER A 606 14.64 -2.16 7.80
N ILE A 607 15.32 -3.01 8.59
CA ILE A 607 14.88 -3.39 9.94
C ILE A 607 14.83 -2.17 10.87
N SER A 608 15.90 -1.36 10.92
CA SER A 608 15.91 -0.12 11.70
C SER A 608 14.75 0.81 11.33
N LYS A 609 14.56 1.05 10.02
CA LYS A 609 13.46 1.88 9.49
C LYS A 609 12.09 1.32 9.86
N ARG A 610 11.90 -0.01 9.83
CA ARG A 610 10.63 -0.65 10.23
C ARG A 610 10.33 -0.48 11.71
N LEU A 611 11.33 -0.66 12.59
CA LEU A 611 11.17 -0.40 14.03
C LEU A 611 10.78 1.05 14.29
N TYR A 612 11.44 1.99 13.59
CA TYR A 612 11.12 3.40 13.67
C TYR A 612 9.69 3.72 13.23
N TRP A 613 9.30 3.31 12.02
CA TRP A 613 7.99 3.67 11.47
C TRP A 613 6.84 2.86 12.07
N GLY A 614 7.01 1.55 12.30
CA GLY A 614 5.92 0.67 12.71
C GLY A 614 5.67 0.63 14.22
N VAL A 615 6.73 0.76 15.04
CA VAL A 615 6.63 0.67 16.52
C VAL A 615 6.75 2.02 17.20
N LEU A 616 7.84 2.75 16.96
CA LEU A 616 8.12 4.01 17.64
C LEU A 616 7.20 5.13 17.15
N ARG A 617 6.99 5.20 15.82
CA ARG A 617 6.10 6.15 15.13
C ARG A 617 6.40 7.62 15.45
N SER A 618 7.65 7.89 15.84
CA SER A 618 8.12 9.13 16.49
C SER A 618 8.79 10.08 15.53
#